data_AF-A0A1F8DW23-F1
#
_entry.id   AF-A0A1F8DW23-F1
#
_cell.length_a   1.000
_cell.length_b   1.000
_cell.length_c   1.000
_cell.angle_alpha   90.00
_cell.angle_beta   90.00
_cell.angle_gamma   90.00
#
_symmetry.space_group_name_H-M   'P 1'
#
loop_
_entity.id
_entity.type
_entity.pdbx_description
1 polymer ?
#
loop_
_entity_poly.entity_id
_entity_poly.type
_entity_poly.pdbx_seq_one_letter_code
_entity_poly.pdbx_strand_id
1 'polypeptide(L)'
;MKLQFKIDDRYLIHFASKRYHSKPANFDLFLPWTPLVDRIHKKYRDTPAYYFLNFSNNEHISWASEELLITSAFPGKSFGSTFCKIVSGMERIYNDIRRSKEFKQLRKETEQHLLQISKQWNLNKKFALSFIQEVTGITLPNKTITVFITHPKLANGRALAAHNAILWGHEEDWKNYHTVYLCHELMHILTKEKQGNEKIMHSLTELITDNELRIRLNHTEDYFNEGGHLVGHKDLQELEQKILPIWQDYLAGKLKAKNIFELEKYIIKKGIA
;
A
#
# COMPACT_ATOMS: atom_id res chain seq x y z
N MET A 1 5.91 -17.23 -8.45
CA MET A 1 6.01 -15.81 -8.02
C MET A 1 6.72 -15.71 -6.67
N LYS A 2 7.47 -14.63 -6.41
CA LYS A 2 8.21 -14.39 -5.17
C LYS A 2 7.91 -13.00 -4.62
N LEU A 3 7.74 -12.86 -3.31
CA LEU A 3 7.75 -11.56 -2.63
C LEU A 3 9.14 -11.30 -2.03
N GLN A 4 9.67 -10.09 -2.23
CA GLN A 4 10.91 -9.61 -1.64
C GLN A 4 10.60 -8.42 -0.72
N PHE A 5 10.76 -8.61 0.58
CA PHE A 5 10.51 -7.58 1.59
C PHE A 5 11.74 -6.71 1.78
N LYS A 6 11.55 -5.39 1.82
CA LYS A 6 12.60 -4.42 2.17
C LYS A 6 11.99 -3.18 2.79
N ILE A 7 12.81 -2.43 3.52
CA ILE A 7 12.45 -1.11 4.03
C ILE A 7 13.23 -0.09 3.21
N ASP A 8 12.53 0.93 2.71
CA ASP A 8 13.13 2.10 2.08
C ASP A 8 12.98 3.31 3.00
N ASP A 9 14.11 3.85 3.45
CA ASP A 9 14.11 4.94 4.43
C ASP A 9 13.44 6.20 3.89
N ARG A 10 13.60 6.51 2.60
CA ARG A 10 13.01 7.72 2.01
C ARG A 10 11.50 7.61 1.99
N TYR A 11 11.02 6.43 1.60
CA TYR A 11 9.60 6.12 1.58
C TYR A 11 8.99 6.12 2.99
N LEU A 12 9.67 5.50 3.97
CA LEU A 12 9.24 5.50 5.36
C LEU A 12 9.16 6.92 5.93
N ILE A 13 10.17 7.75 5.67
CA ILE A 13 10.19 9.17 6.07
C ILE A 13 9.03 9.93 5.42
N HIS A 14 8.82 9.73 4.11
CA HIS A 14 7.74 10.39 3.39
C HIS A 14 6.36 10.07 3.99
N PHE A 15 6.08 8.78 4.26
CA PHE A 15 4.80 8.37 4.83
C PHE A 15 4.60 8.84 6.27
N ALA A 16 5.64 8.77 7.11
CA ALA A 16 5.59 9.29 8.47
C ALA A 16 5.28 10.79 8.49
N SER A 17 5.96 11.58 7.65
CA SER A 17 5.72 13.03 7.52
C SER A 17 4.32 13.33 6.97
N LYS A 18 3.88 12.64 5.92
CA LYS A 18 2.51 12.82 5.37
C LYS A 18 1.44 12.50 6.41
N ARG A 19 1.63 11.44 7.20
CA ARG A 19 0.67 11.03 8.22
C ARG A 19 0.60 12.04 9.37
N TYR A 20 1.73 12.62 9.75
CA TYR A 20 1.80 13.71 10.72
C TYR A 20 0.93 14.92 10.30
N HIS A 21 1.00 15.31 9.02
CA HIS A 21 0.30 16.50 8.54
C HIS A 21 -1.18 16.30 8.20
N SER A 22 -1.64 15.07 8.04
CA SER A 22 -3.00 14.77 7.55
C SER A 22 -4.02 14.46 8.66
N LYS A 23 -3.65 14.52 9.93
CA LYS A 23 -4.52 14.06 11.03
C LYS A 23 -5.08 15.18 11.92
N PRO A 24 -6.30 15.01 12.45
CA PRO A 24 -6.82 15.82 13.56
C PRO A 24 -5.97 15.59 14.83
N ALA A 25 -5.98 16.57 15.74
CA ALA A 25 -5.09 16.73 16.89
C ALA A 25 -4.96 15.55 17.89
N ASN A 26 -5.75 14.48 17.77
CA ASN A 26 -5.88 13.40 18.77
C ASN A 26 -5.27 12.06 18.34
N PHE A 27 -4.30 12.04 17.42
CA PHE A 27 -3.70 10.79 16.96
C PHE A 27 -2.21 10.69 17.32
N ASP A 28 -1.97 10.16 18.52
CA ASP A 28 -0.67 10.08 19.21
C ASP A 28 0.34 9.08 18.63
N LEU A 29 0.05 8.43 17.49
CA LEU A 29 0.86 7.31 16.99
C LEU A 29 2.33 7.65 16.74
N PHE A 30 2.64 8.94 16.55
CA PHE A 30 3.98 9.44 16.32
C PHE A 30 4.30 10.69 17.16
N LEU A 31 3.87 10.77 18.42
CA LEU A 31 4.27 11.87 19.32
C LEU A 31 5.79 12.14 19.33
N PRO A 32 6.67 11.13 19.30
CA PRO A 32 8.11 11.36 19.20
C PRO A 32 8.54 11.99 17.87
N TRP A 33 7.74 11.93 16.80
CA TRP A 33 8.06 12.49 15.49
C TRP A 33 7.85 14.00 15.43
N THR A 34 6.95 14.56 16.26
CA THR A 34 6.67 16.01 16.31
C THR A 34 7.95 16.84 16.54
N PRO A 35 8.76 16.59 17.59
CA PRO A 35 10.01 17.32 17.79
C PRO A 35 11.00 17.20 16.62
N LEU A 36 10.98 16.09 15.86
CA LEU A 36 11.83 15.95 14.69
C LEU A 36 11.34 16.86 13.56
N VAL A 37 10.04 16.85 13.26
CA VAL A 37 9.46 17.69 12.20
C VAL A 37 9.74 19.17 12.48
N ASP A 38 9.55 19.61 13.73
CA ASP A 38 9.81 21.01 14.12
C ASP A 38 11.28 21.38 13.95
N ARG A 39 12.21 20.49 14.32
CA ARG A 39 13.66 20.74 14.12
C ARG A 39 14.02 20.81 12.65
N ILE A 40 13.47 19.93 11.82
CA ILE A 40 13.71 19.94 10.37
C ILE A 40 13.10 21.21 9.74
N HIS A 41 11.87 21.57 10.12
CA HIS A 41 11.22 22.80 9.68
C HIS A 41 12.08 24.03 10.05
N LYS A 42 12.44 24.20 11.32
CA LYS A 42 13.27 25.32 11.79
C LYS A 42 14.59 25.43 11.04
N LYS A 43 15.20 24.30 10.67
CA LYS A 43 16.49 24.26 9.99
C LYS A 43 16.39 24.51 8.48
N TYR A 44 15.30 24.11 7.83
CA TYR A 44 15.23 24.04 6.36
C TYR A 44 14.08 24.82 5.72
N ARG A 45 13.21 25.49 6.49
CA ARG A 45 12.06 26.25 5.98
C ARG A 45 12.41 27.32 4.94
N ASP A 46 13.64 27.81 4.91
CA ASP A 46 14.08 28.83 3.94
C ASP A 46 14.73 28.20 2.69
N THR A 47 14.57 26.88 2.50
CA THR A 47 15.14 26.15 1.34
C THR A 47 14.04 25.52 0.49
N PRO A 48 14.05 25.67 -0.85
CA PRO A 48 13.08 25.02 -1.73
C PRO A 48 13.03 23.50 -1.56
N ALA A 49 14.18 22.88 -1.28
CA ALA A 49 14.30 21.44 -1.05
C ALA A 49 13.40 20.90 0.07
N TYR A 50 13.14 21.69 1.12
CA TYR A 50 12.26 21.29 2.22
C TYR A 50 10.81 21.11 1.76
N TYR A 51 10.33 21.96 0.85
CA TYR A 51 8.94 21.92 0.40
C TYR A 51 8.67 20.85 -0.64
N PHE A 52 9.70 20.38 -1.37
CA PHE A 52 9.62 19.13 -2.12
C PHE A 52 9.53 17.88 -1.23
N LEU A 53 9.73 18.00 0.09
CA LEU A 53 9.56 16.93 1.08
C LEU A 53 8.34 17.14 1.99
N ASN A 54 7.93 18.39 2.19
CA ASN A 54 6.79 18.76 3.01
C ASN A 54 5.52 18.90 2.15
N PHE A 55 4.83 17.78 1.97
CA PHE A 55 3.61 17.68 1.13
C PHE A 55 2.33 18.12 1.84
N SER A 56 2.41 18.82 2.98
CA SER A 56 1.22 19.24 3.73
C SER A 56 0.52 20.45 3.13
N ASN A 57 1.21 21.25 2.31
CA ASN A 57 0.63 22.43 1.67
C ASN A 57 1.05 22.51 0.19
N ASN A 58 0.08 22.35 -0.72
CA ASN A 58 0.31 22.46 -2.17
C ASN A 58 0.84 23.84 -2.57
N GLU A 59 0.50 24.90 -1.83
CA GLU A 59 1.00 26.26 -2.09
C GLU A 59 2.52 26.34 -1.97
N HIS A 60 3.11 25.60 -1.03
CA HIS A 60 4.56 25.60 -0.82
C HIS A 60 5.32 24.84 -1.92
N ILE A 61 4.68 23.84 -2.56
CA ILE A 61 5.25 23.16 -3.72
C ILE A 61 5.25 24.10 -4.93
N SER A 62 4.21 24.93 -5.09
CA SER A 62 4.19 25.97 -6.14
C SER A 62 5.36 26.93 -5.96
N TRP A 63 5.53 27.48 -4.75
CA TRP A 63 6.64 28.38 -4.43
C TRP A 63 8.00 27.75 -4.74
N ALA A 64 8.24 26.51 -4.30
CA ALA A 64 9.51 25.82 -4.55
C ALA A 64 9.76 25.53 -6.03
N SER A 65 8.69 25.33 -6.81
CA SER A 65 8.74 25.14 -8.26
C SER A 65 9.02 26.46 -8.99
N GLU A 66 8.38 27.55 -8.58
CA GLU A 66 8.62 28.90 -9.09
C GLU A 66 10.06 29.34 -8.83
N GLU A 67 10.58 29.14 -7.61
CA GLU A 67 11.96 29.47 -7.26
C GLU A 67 12.96 28.69 -8.13
N LEU A 68 12.70 27.41 -8.41
CA LEU A 68 13.49 26.61 -9.34
C LEU A 68 13.49 27.21 -10.75
N LEU A 69 12.32 27.55 -11.28
CA LEU A 69 12.16 28.10 -12.63
C LEU A 69 12.85 29.48 -12.75
N ILE A 70 12.57 30.40 -11.82
CA ILE A 70 13.15 31.75 -11.80
C ILE A 70 14.67 31.67 -11.63
N THR A 71 15.17 30.88 -10.67
CA THR A 71 16.61 30.71 -10.47
C THR A 71 17.30 30.17 -11.72
N SER A 72 16.64 29.24 -12.41
CA SER A 72 17.18 28.65 -13.64
C SER A 72 17.19 29.59 -14.85
N ALA A 73 16.42 30.68 -14.80
CA ALA A 73 16.35 31.68 -15.87
C ALA A 73 17.46 32.75 -15.79
N PHE A 74 18.20 32.84 -14.68
CA PHE A 74 19.31 33.79 -14.57
C PHE A 74 20.54 33.38 -15.42
N PRO A 75 21.30 34.35 -15.96
CA PRO A 75 22.52 34.08 -16.73
C PRO A 75 23.51 33.20 -15.97
N GLY A 76 24.08 32.20 -16.65
CA GLY A 76 25.03 31.26 -16.06
C GLY A 76 24.42 30.23 -15.12
N LYS A 77 23.09 30.15 -15.02
CA LYS A 77 22.36 29.05 -14.38
C LYS A 77 21.72 28.18 -15.46
N SER A 78 21.54 26.90 -15.13
CA SER A 78 20.74 25.98 -15.94
C SER A 78 19.71 25.31 -15.06
N PHE A 79 18.59 24.90 -15.66
CA PHE A 79 17.57 24.14 -14.96
C PHE A 79 18.16 22.88 -14.30
N GLY A 80 18.94 22.10 -15.04
CA GLY A 80 19.59 20.89 -14.52
C GLY A 80 20.50 21.15 -13.32
N SER A 81 21.36 22.17 -13.38
CA SER A 81 22.25 22.49 -12.25
C SER A 81 21.49 23.01 -11.02
N THR A 82 20.42 23.77 -11.23
CA THR A 82 19.55 24.28 -10.15
C THR A 82 18.76 23.14 -9.51
N PHE A 83 18.18 22.27 -10.31
CA PHE A 83 17.47 21.08 -9.84
C PHE A 83 18.39 20.13 -9.05
N CYS A 84 19.62 19.90 -9.51
CA CYS A 84 20.60 19.10 -8.76
C CYS A 84 20.91 19.68 -7.38
N LYS A 85 20.89 21.02 -7.20
CA LYS A 85 21.05 21.65 -5.88
C LYS A 85 19.87 21.37 -4.96
N ILE A 86 18.65 21.37 -5.50
CA ILE A 86 17.43 21.01 -4.76
C ILE A 86 17.52 19.55 -4.31
N VAL A 87 17.83 18.64 -5.22
CA VAL A 87 18.02 17.20 -4.91
C VAL A 87 19.09 17.02 -3.82
N SER A 88 20.23 17.71 -3.94
CA SER A 88 21.29 17.68 -2.92
C SER A 88 20.80 18.21 -1.57
N GLY A 89 19.94 19.24 -1.57
CA GLY A 89 19.27 19.74 -0.37
C GLY A 89 18.35 18.70 0.27
N MET A 90 17.56 18.00 -0.54
CA MET A 90 16.68 16.93 -0.08
C MET A 90 17.47 15.78 0.55
N GLU A 91 18.59 15.36 -0.07
CA GLU A 91 19.47 14.34 0.51
C GLU A 91 20.04 14.76 1.87
N ARG A 92 20.41 16.04 2.03
CA ARG A 92 20.84 16.57 3.34
C ARG A 92 19.73 16.47 4.38
N ILE A 93 18.50 16.85 4.02
CA ILE A 93 17.33 16.74 4.91
C ILE A 93 17.09 15.28 5.31
N TYR A 94 17.09 14.36 4.34
CA TYR A 94 16.95 12.93 4.62
C TYR A 94 18.05 12.41 5.55
N ASN A 95 19.31 12.80 5.33
CA ASN A 95 20.42 12.38 6.17
C ASN A 95 20.28 12.88 7.61
N ASP A 96 19.83 14.11 7.79
CA ASP A 96 19.55 14.68 9.12
C ASP A 96 18.42 13.94 9.82
N ILE A 97 17.33 13.63 9.10
CA ILE A 97 16.24 12.80 9.62
C ILE A 97 16.78 11.42 10.02
N ARG A 98 17.55 10.74 9.17
CA ARG A 98 18.08 9.39 9.46
C ARG A 98 18.98 9.35 10.69
N ARG A 99 19.71 10.43 10.97
CA ARG A 99 20.61 10.51 12.14
C ARG A 99 19.87 10.74 13.46
N SER A 100 18.64 11.24 13.39
CA SER A 100 17.81 11.54 14.56
C SER A 100 17.47 10.29 15.39
N LYS A 101 17.23 10.49 16.69
CA LYS A 101 16.81 9.40 17.58
C LYS A 101 15.40 8.91 17.24
N GLU A 102 14.55 9.83 16.80
CA GLU A 102 13.16 9.60 16.42
C GLU A 102 13.07 8.65 15.22
N PHE A 103 13.85 8.90 14.17
CA PHE A 103 13.88 8.00 13.01
C PHE A 103 14.53 6.66 13.32
N LYS A 104 15.60 6.63 14.13
CA LYS A 104 16.21 5.35 14.54
C LYS A 104 15.21 4.46 15.28
N GLN A 105 14.36 5.04 16.13
CA GLN A 105 13.29 4.31 16.80
C GLN A 105 12.24 3.81 15.81
N LEU A 106 11.72 4.70 14.94
CA LEU A 106 10.76 4.34 13.88
C LEU A 106 11.29 3.19 13.01
N ARG A 107 12.57 3.26 12.63
CA ARG A 107 13.22 2.27 11.77
C ARG A 107 13.34 0.92 12.46
N LYS A 108 13.71 0.91 13.74
CA LYS A 108 13.80 -0.31 14.57
C LYS A 108 12.44 -1.00 14.71
N GLU A 109 11.37 -0.24 15.00
CA GLU A 109 10.01 -0.77 15.07
C GLU A 109 9.56 -1.33 13.70
N THR A 110 9.92 -0.64 12.61
CA THR A 110 9.63 -1.11 11.24
C THR A 110 10.40 -2.38 10.89
N GLU A 111 11.63 -2.57 11.37
CA GLU A 111 12.39 -3.81 11.19
C GLU A 111 11.76 -5.00 11.90
N GLN A 112 11.28 -4.80 13.13
CA GLN A 112 10.53 -5.82 13.86
C GLN A 112 9.27 -6.22 13.09
N HIS A 113 8.56 -5.24 12.54
CA HIS A 113 7.38 -5.50 11.70
C HIS A 113 7.72 -6.25 10.41
N LEU A 114 8.82 -5.90 9.72
CA LEU A 114 9.29 -6.65 8.55
C LEU A 114 9.57 -8.12 8.89
N LEU A 115 10.18 -8.40 10.04
CA LEU A 115 10.45 -9.77 10.48
C LEU A 115 9.15 -10.55 10.73
N GLN A 116 8.16 -9.92 11.38
CA GLN A 116 6.84 -10.51 11.62
C GLN A 116 6.13 -10.87 10.30
N ILE A 117 6.03 -9.91 9.37
CA ILE A 117 5.41 -10.14 8.06
C ILE A 117 6.15 -11.21 7.28
N SER A 118 7.49 -11.13 7.25
CA SER A 118 8.31 -12.10 6.51
C SER A 118 8.13 -13.52 7.06
N LYS A 119 8.04 -13.67 8.39
CA LYS A 119 7.77 -14.95 9.04
C LYS A 119 6.39 -15.48 8.65
N GLN A 120 5.35 -14.67 8.80
CA GLN A 120 3.97 -15.07 8.48
C GLN A 120 3.84 -15.44 6.99
N TRP A 121 4.37 -14.61 6.10
CA TRP A 121 4.36 -14.89 4.66
C TRP A 121 5.11 -16.19 4.34
N ASN A 122 6.27 -16.43 4.93
CA ASN A 122 7.02 -17.66 4.65
C ASN A 122 6.28 -18.93 5.07
N LEU A 123 5.49 -18.88 6.15
CA LEU A 123 4.64 -19.98 6.59
C LEU A 123 3.50 -20.23 5.60
N ASN A 124 2.86 -19.16 5.10
CA ASN A 124 1.60 -19.27 4.37
C ASN A 124 1.74 -19.24 2.84
N LYS A 125 2.85 -18.73 2.29
CA LYS A 125 3.00 -18.40 0.85
C LYS A 125 2.70 -19.55 -0.10
N LYS A 126 3.05 -20.78 0.25
CA LYS A 126 2.82 -21.94 -0.62
C LYS A 126 1.33 -22.18 -0.78
N PHE A 127 0.61 -22.20 0.34
CA PHE A 127 -0.84 -22.35 0.35
C PHE A 127 -1.52 -21.16 -0.32
N ALA A 128 -1.21 -19.93 0.12
CA ALA A 128 -1.88 -18.73 -0.37
C ALA A 128 -1.75 -18.55 -1.90
N LEU A 129 -0.55 -18.75 -2.47
CA LEU A 129 -0.35 -18.65 -3.92
C LEU A 129 -1.03 -19.80 -4.68
N SER A 130 -1.01 -21.02 -4.15
CA SER A 130 -1.73 -22.15 -4.77
C SER A 130 -3.23 -21.90 -4.77
N PHE A 131 -3.77 -21.44 -3.65
CA PHE A 131 -5.17 -21.11 -3.48
C PHE A 131 -5.60 -20.04 -4.48
N ILE A 132 -4.88 -18.92 -4.59
CA ILE A 132 -5.17 -17.87 -5.57
C ILE A 132 -5.21 -18.44 -6.98
N GLN A 133 -4.20 -19.22 -7.38
CA GLN A 133 -4.15 -19.80 -8.73
C GLN A 133 -5.35 -20.71 -9.00
N GLU A 134 -5.72 -21.53 -8.01
CA GLU A 134 -6.86 -22.46 -8.09
C GLU A 134 -8.18 -21.70 -8.25
N VAL A 135 -8.50 -20.78 -7.32
CA VAL A 135 -9.81 -20.12 -7.32
C VAL A 135 -9.93 -19.10 -8.45
N THR A 136 -8.85 -18.43 -8.85
CA THR A 136 -8.94 -17.42 -9.91
C THR A 136 -8.79 -17.98 -11.32
N GLY A 137 -8.24 -19.19 -11.46
CA GLY A 137 -7.82 -19.74 -12.75
C GLY A 137 -6.66 -18.96 -13.42
N ILE A 138 -5.99 -18.05 -12.68
CA ILE A 138 -4.86 -17.26 -13.19
C ILE A 138 -3.56 -18.03 -12.97
N THR A 139 -2.85 -18.35 -14.05
CA THR A 139 -1.46 -18.83 -13.96
C THR A 139 -0.56 -17.75 -13.38
N LEU A 140 0.02 -18.00 -12.20
CA LEU A 140 0.89 -17.03 -11.54
C LEU A 140 2.20 -16.85 -12.31
N PRO A 141 2.55 -15.63 -12.74
CA PRO A 141 3.79 -15.43 -13.48
C PRO A 141 5.03 -15.65 -12.60
N ASN A 142 6.13 -16.06 -13.24
CA ASN A 142 7.43 -16.15 -12.58
C ASN A 142 8.06 -14.76 -12.44
N LYS A 143 7.51 -13.94 -11.54
CA LYS A 143 7.96 -12.58 -11.23
C LYS A 143 8.31 -12.43 -9.75
N THR A 144 9.18 -11.47 -9.46
CA THR A 144 9.45 -10.99 -8.10
C THR A 144 8.70 -9.68 -7.88
N ILE A 145 7.88 -9.62 -6.83
CA ILE A 145 7.20 -8.42 -6.38
C ILE A 145 7.98 -7.87 -5.19
N THR A 146 8.33 -6.57 -5.24
CA THR A 146 9.00 -5.91 -4.11
C THR A 146 7.95 -5.38 -3.15
N VAL A 147 8.03 -5.78 -1.88
CA VAL A 147 7.16 -5.27 -0.82
C VAL A 147 7.96 -4.28 0.02
N PHE A 148 7.60 -3.01 -0.07
CA PHE A 148 8.17 -1.94 0.76
C PHE A 148 7.41 -1.88 2.08
N ILE A 149 8.09 -2.33 3.14
CA ILE A 149 7.54 -2.31 4.49
C ILE A 149 7.68 -0.93 5.09
N THR A 150 6.58 -0.47 5.67
CA THR A 150 6.46 0.77 6.43
C THR A 150 6.00 0.47 7.85
N HIS A 151 6.04 1.48 8.71
CA HIS A 151 5.65 1.32 10.11
C HIS A 151 4.19 0.84 10.25
N PRO A 152 3.88 -0.16 11.11
CA PRO A 152 2.54 -0.75 11.21
C PRO A 152 1.43 0.27 11.53
N LYS A 153 1.74 1.25 12.38
CA LYS A 153 0.83 2.36 12.74
C LYS A 153 0.43 3.29 11.59
N LEU A 154 1.05 3.19 10.41
CA LEU A 154 0.69 4.04 9.28
C LEU A 154 -0.64 3.65 8.64
N ALA A 155 -1.05 2.39 8.81
CA ALA A 155 -2.29 1.81 8.28
C ALA A 155 -2.44 2.05 6.76
N ASN A 156 -1.45 1.61 5.99
CA ASN A 156 -1.38 1.73 4.54
C ASN A 156 -1.19 0.36 3.85
N GLY A 157 -1.92 0.17 2.75
CA GLY A 157 -1.76 -0.88 1.77
C GLY A 157 -1.93 -0.27 0.38
N ARG A 158 -1.03 -0.60 -0.56
CA ARG A 158 -1.19 -0.19 -1.96
C ARG A 158 -0.34 -1.00 -2.93
N ALA A 159 -0.95 -1.47 -4.00
CA ALA A 159 -0.27 -1.99 -5.18
C ALA A 159 0.21 -0.87 -6.12
N LEU A 160 1.45 -1.01 -6.58
CA LEU A 160 2.06 -0.23 -7.65
C LEU A 160 2.32 -1.18 -8.84
N ALA A 161 1.25 -1.53 -9.55
CA ALA A 161 1.29 -2.55 -10.61
C ALA A 161 2.37 -2.27 -11.68
N ALA A 162 2.50 -1.02 -12.12
CA ALA A 162 3.52 -0.60 -13.10
C ALA A 162 4.98 -0.85 -12.63
N HIS A 163 5.20 -1.00 -11.33
CA HIS A 163 6.52 -1.22 -10.73
C HIS A 163 6.68 -2.62 -10.12
N ASN A 164 5.68 -3.50 -10.24
CA ASN A 164 5.65 -4.79 -9.56
C ASN A 164 5.99 -4.64 -8.06
N ALA A 165 5.35 -3.67 -7.40
CA ALA A 165 5.63 -3.35 -6.01
C ALA A 165 4.34 -3.26 -5.19
N ILE A 166 4.47 -3.59 -3.90
CA ILE A 166 3.43 -3.43 -2.88
C ILE A 166 4.00 -2.53 -1.79
N LEU A 167 3.18 -1.64 -1.28
CA LEU A 167 3.47 -0.79 -0.13
C LEU A 167 2.63 -1.31 1.02
N TRP A 168 3.24 -1.58 2.17
CA TRP A 168 2.52 -2.22 3.27
C TRP A 168 2.99 -1.74 4.64
N GLY A 169 2.05 -1.36 5.49
CA GLY A 169 2.29 -1.00 6.89
C GLY A 169 0.96 -0.96 7.64
N HIS A 170 0.64 -2.04 8.33
CA HIS A 170 -0.60 -2.14 9.13
C HIS A 170 -0.31 -2.98 10.37
N GLU A 171 -1.02 -2.74 11.47
CA GLU A 171 -1.03 -3.67 12.61
C GLU A 171 -1.77 -4.96 12.23
N GLU A 172 -1.51 -6.05 12.95
CA GLU A 172 -2.25 -7.30 12.74
C GLU A 172 -3.53 -7.26 13.57
N ASP A 173 -4.67 -6.96 12.92
CA ASP A 173 -5.97 -6.92 13.60
C ASP A 173 -6.49 -8.32 13.95
N TRP A 174 -6.10 -9.32 13.15
CA TRP A 174 -6.49 -10.72 13.33
C TRP A 174 -5.45 -11.66 12.71
N LYS A 175 -5.45 -12.94 13.11
CA LYS A 175 -4.41 -13.90 12.71
C LYS A 175 -4.29 -14.02 11.18
N ASN A 176 -3.08 -14.00 10.64
CA ASN A 176 -2.81 -14.10 9.19
C ASN A 176 -3.18 -12.85 8.37
N TYR A 177 -3.51 -11.72 9.01
CA TYR A 177 -3.90 -10.46 8.37
C TYR A 177 -2.94 -10.06 7.24
N HIS A 178 -1.64 -10.04 7.52
CA HIS A 178 -0.65 -9.59 6.54
C HIS A 178 -0.60 -10.48 5.31
N THR A 179 -0.75 -11.80 5.46
CA THR A 179 -0.76 -12.71 4.31
C THR A 179 -1.96 -12.44 3.41
N VAL A 180 -3.14 -12.29 4.01
CA VAL A 180 -4.38 -12.05 3.27
C VAL A 180 -4.29 -10.73 2.51
N TYR A 181 -3.89 -9.64 3.15
CA TYR A 181 -3.84 -8.35 2.48
C TYR A 181 -2.65 -8.20 1.53
N LEU A 182 -1.51 -8.88 1.75
CA LEU A 182 -0.47 -8.96 0.71
C LEU A 182 -1.00 -9.68 -0.54
N CYS A 183 -1.87 -10.68 -0.37
CA CYS A 183 -2.57 -11.34 -1.46
C CYS A 183 -3.62 -10.43 -2.12
N HIS A 184 -4.35 -9.61 -1.35
CA HIS A 184 -5.25 -8.57 -1.87
C HIS A 184 -4.49 -7.61 -2.79
N GLU A 185 -3.37 -7.04 -2.32
CA GLU A 185 -2.56 -6.13 -3.14
C GLU A 185 -1.91 -6.84 -4.33
N LEU A 186 -1.58 -8.12 -4.18
CA LEU A 186 -1.10 -8.92 -5.30
C LEU A 186 -2.18 -9.09 -6.38
N MET A 187 -3.45 -9.26 -6.00
CA MET A 187 -4.55 -9.37 -6.96
C MET A 187 -4.69 -8.10 -7.80
N HIS A 188 -4.54 -6.90 -7.21
CA HIS A 188 -4.49 -5.64 -7.99
C HIS A 188 -3.38 -5.65 -9.05
N ILE A 189 -2.22 -6.26 -8.78
CA ILE A 189 -1.14 -6.40 -9.78
C ILE A 189 -1.53 -7.41 -10.86
N LEU A 190 -2.17 -8.53 -10.50
CA LEU A 190 -2.52 -9.62 -11.41
C LEU A 190 -3.68 -9.26 -12.37
N THR A 191 -4.59 -8.39 -11.95
CA THR A 191 -5.83 -8.11 -12.69
C THR A 191 -5.82 -6.78 -13.44
N LYS A 192 -4.88 -5.86 -13.14
CA LYS A 192 -4.89 -4.47 -13.61
C LYS A 192 -5.14 -4.28 -15.11
N GLU A 193 -4.53 -5.10 -15.95
CA GLU A 193 -4.57 -4.96 -17.41
C GLU A 193 -5.78 -5.63 -18.07
N LYS A 194 -6.53 -6.47 -17.33
CA LYS A 194 -7.55 -7.36 -17.89
C LYS A 194 -8.96 -7.13 -17.36
N GLN A 195 -9.10 -6.40 -16.25
CA GLN A 195 -10.39 -6.10 -15.66
C GLN A 195 -11.23 -5.21 -16.57
N GLY A 196 -12.53 -5.52 -16.69
CA GLY A 196 -13.50 -4.73 -17.44
C GLY A 196 -14.24 -3.69 -16.58
N ASN A 197 -14.40 -3.95 -15.29
CA ASN A 197 -15.04 -3.08 -14.32
C ASN A 197 -14.27 -3.12 -12.99
N GLU A 198 -13.63 -2.00 -12.66
CA GLU A 198 -12.78 -1.88 -11.46
C GLU A 198 -13.53 -2.18 -10.16
N LYS A 199 -14.78 -1.73 -10.03
CA LYS A 199 -15.57 -1.93 -8.80
C LYS A 199 -15.94 -3.40 -8.61
N ILE A 200 -16.40 -4.08 -9.67
CA ILE A 200 -16.71 -5.51 -9.62
C ILE A 200 -15.44 -6.34 -9.36
N MET A 201 -14.33 -6.02 -10.03
CA MET A 201 -13.06 -6.73 -9.83
C MET A 201 -12.50 -6.53 -8.42
N HIS A 202 -12.70 -5.34 -7.81
CA HIS A 202 -12.32 -5.10 -6.43
C HIS A 202 -13.17 -5.95 -5.48
N SER A 203 -14.50 -5.97 -5.64
CA SER A 203 -15.38 -6.84 -4.84
C SER A 203 -15.04 -8.32 -5.00
N LEU A 204 -14.69 -8.78 -6.22
CA LEU A 204 -14.21 -10.14 -6.43
C LEU A 204 -12.87 -10.40 -5.73
N THR A 205 -11.97 -9.41 -5.74
CA THR A 205 -10.68 -9.49 -5.04
C THR A 205 -10.87 -9.68 -3.53
N GLU A 206 -11.78 -8.93 -2.92
CA GLU A 206 -12.12 -9.06 -1.49
C GLU A 206 -12.83 -10.38 -1.16
N LEU A 207 -13.71 -10.86 -2.04
CA LEU A 207 -14.29 -12.19 -1.89
C LEU A 207 -13.22 -13.28 -1.96
N ILE A 208 -12.27 -13.19 -2.89
CA ILE A 208 -11.17 -14.15 -3.03
C ILE A 208 -10.20 -14.11 -1.84
N THR A 209 -9.80 -12.91 -1.43
CA THR A 209 -8.68 -12.74 -0.49
C THR A 209 -9.18 -12.49 0.92
N ASP A 210 -9.73 -11.31 1.17
CA ASP A 210 -10.26 -10.87 2.48
C ASP A 210 -11.24 -11.89 3.08
N ASN A 211 -12.03 -12.56 2.24
CA ASN A 211 -12.95 -13.60 2.69
C ASN A 211 -12.37 -15.02 2.56
N GLU A 212 -12.30 -15.57 1.35
CA GLU A 212 -12.02 -17.01 1.20
C GLU A 212 -10.63 -17.41 1.68
N LEU A 213 -9.59 -16.69 1.26
CA LEU A 213 -8.22 -17.00 1.70
C LEU A 213 -8.09 -16.87 3.22
N ARG A 214 -8.69 -15.83 3.82
CA ARG A 214 -8.75 -15.67 5.28
C ARG A 214 -9.43 -16.86 5.95
N ILE A 215 -10.65 -17.18 5.55
CA ILE A 215 -11.47 -18.31 6.07
C ILE A 215 -10.64 -19.59 6.06
N ARG A 216 -9.94 -19.88 4.96
CA ARG A 216 -9.10 -21.09 4.87
C ARG A 216 -7.84 -21.05 5.73
N LEU A 217 -7.19 -19.88 5.84
CA LEU A 217 -5.99 -19.71 6.68
C LEU A 217 -6.31 -19.73 8.19
N ASN A 218 -7.50 -19.26 8.56
CA ASN A 218 -7.91 -19.09 9.96
C ASN A 218 -8.82 -20.21 10.46
N HIS A 219 -9.33 -21.06 9.55
CA HIS A 219 -10.31 -22.10 9.85
C HIS A 219 -11.59 -21.52 10.47
N THR A 220 -12.04 -20.39 9.92
CA THR A 220 -13.31 -19.74 10.24
C THR A 220 -14.31 -19.96 9.09
N GLU A 221 -15.57 -19.57 9.26
CA GLU A 221 -16.63 -19.78 8.24
C GLU A 221 -17.36 -18.48 7.84
N ASP A 222 -17.21 -17.41 8.62
CA ASP A 222 -17.99 -16.19 8.45
C ASP A 222 -17.42 -15.30 7.35
N TYR A 223 -18.23 -14.93 6.36
CA TYR A 223 -17.90 -13.84 5.44
C TYR A 223 -18.09 -12.48 6.12
N PHE A 224 -17.30 -11.49 5.69
CA PHE A 224 -17.37 -10.09 6.10
C PHE A 224 -17.05 -9.81 7.59
N ASN A 225 -16.70 -10.83 8.39
CA ASN A 225 -16.34 -10.67 9.79
C ASN A 225 -15.20 -11.60 10.22
N GLU A 226 -14.24 -11.09 10.99
CA GLU A 226 -13.21 -11.88 11.69
C GLU A 226 -12.98 -11.31 13.08
N GLY A 227 -13.25 -12.09 14.13
CA GLY A 227 -12.95 -11.67 15.51
C GLY A 227 -13.64 -10.37 15.93
N GLY A 228 -14.80 -10.04 15.36
CA GLY A 228 -15.52 -8.78 15.62
C GLY A 228 -15.08 -7.62 14.74
N HIS A 229 -14.12 -7.81 13.84
CA HIS A 229 -13.70 -6.82 12.86
C HIS A 229 -14.48 -6.99 11.55
N LEU A 230 -14.92 -5.87 10.99
CA LEU A 230 -15.45 -5.83 9.63
C LEU A 230 -14.32 -6.11 8.65
N VAL A 231 -14.53 -7.06 7.74
CA VAL A 231 -13.57 -7.44 6.71
C VAL A 231 -13.99 -6.85 5.37
N GLY A 232 -13.03 -6.26 4.65
CA GLY A 232 -13.26 -5.59 3.36
C GLY A 232 -13.70 -4.13 3.46
N HIS A 233 -13.89 -3.49 2.32
CA HIS A 233 -14.31 -2.10 2.21
C HIS A 233 -15.83 -1.96 2.44
N LYS A 234 -16.22 -1.12 3.39
CA LYS A 234 -17.63 -0.90 3.76
C LYS A 234 -18.51 -0.46 2.58
N ASP A 235 -17.97 0.32 1.65
CA ASP A 235 -18.69 0.82 0.46
C ASP A 235 -18.82 -0.23 -0.66
N LEU A 236 -18.12 -1.37 -0.56
CA LEU A 236 -18.24 -2.50 -1.48
C LEU A 236 -19.14 -3.62 -0.96
N GLN A 237 -19.41 -3.67 0.34
CA GLN A 237 -20.19 -4.77 0.94
C GLN A 237 -21.55 -5.03 0.32
N GLU A 238 -22.30 -3.98 -0.04
CA GLU A 238 -23.60 -4.17 -0.70
C GLU A 238 -23.44 -4.87 -2.05
N LEU A 239 -22.41 -4.50 -2.82
CA LEU A 239 -22.12 -5.15 -4.09
C LEU A 239 -21.60 -6.58 -3.89
N GLU A 240 -20.73 -6.80 -2.90
CA GLU A 240 -20.21 -8.12 -2.57
C GLU A 240 -21.30 -9.08 -2.15
N GLN A 241 -22.27 -8.64 -1.35
CA GLN A 241 -23.42 -9.45 -0.97
C GLN A 241 -24.26 -9.86 -2.19
N LYS A 242 -24.39 -8.98 -3.19
CA LYS A 242 -25.07 -9.32 -4.46
C LYS A 242 -24.25 -10.28 -5.32
N ILE A 243 -22.91 -10.17 -5.29
CA ILE A 243 -21.99 -11.05 -6.04
C ILE A 243 -21.84 -12.41 -5.36
N LEU A 244 -21.93 -12.48 -4.02
CA LEU A 244 -21.60 -13.65 -3.22
C LEU A 244 -22.30 -14.95 -3.69
N PRO A 245 -23.61 -14.99 -4.00
CA PRO A 245 -24.24 -16.21 -4.52
C PRO A 245 -23.63 -16.69 -5.84
N ILE A 246 -23.26 -15.76 -6.74
CA ILE A 246 -22.63 -16.08 -8.02
C ILE A 246 -21.20 -16.55 -7.80
N TRP A 247 -20.48 -15.93 -6.87
CA TRP A 247 -19.16 -16.36 -6.46
C TRP A 247 -19.18 -17.80 -5.88
N GLN A 248 -20.15 -18.12 -5.03
CA GLN A 248 -20.33 -19.46 -4.48
C GLN A 248 -20.66 -20.50 -5.56
N ASP A 249 -21.52 -20.17 -6.53
CA ASP A 249 -21.80 -21.04 -7.67
C ASP A 249 -20.57 -21.23 -8.58
N TYR A 250 -19.73 -20.21 -8.72
CA TYR A 250 -18.45 -20.32 -9.42
C TYR A 250 -17.51 -21.30 -8.71
N LEU A 251 -17.32 -21.15 -7.39
CA LEU A 251 -16.49 -22.06 -6.59
C LEU A 251 -17.01 -23.50 -6.60
N ALA A 252 -18.32 -23.69 -6.65
CA ALA A 252 -18.94 -25.01 -6.76
C ALA A 252 -18.86 -25.63 -8.17
N GLY A 253 -18.24 -24.94 -9.15
CA GLY A 253 -18.15 -25.41 -10.53
C GLY A 253 -19.48 -25.43 -11.28
N LYS A 254 -20.51 -24.73 -10.77
CA LYS A 254 -21.83 -24.66 -11.41
C LYS A 254 -21.89 -23.63 -12.52
N LEU A 255 -20.97 -22.66 -12.53
CA LEU A 255 -20.83 -21.69 -13.62
C LEU A 255 -19.87 -22.19 -14.70
N LYS A 256 -20.15 -21.79 -15.95
CA LYS A 256 -19.29 -22.10 -17.10
C LYS A 256 -18.00 -21.26 -17.15
N ALA A 257 -17.90 -20.22 -16.32
CA ALA A 257 -16.73 -19.35 -16.28
C ALA A 257 -15.50 -20.14 -15.82
N LYS A 258 -14.42 -20.08 -16.60
CA LYS A 258 -13.20 -20.86 -16.35
C LYS A 258 -12.16 -20.13 -15.50
N ASN A 259 -12.32 -18.83 -15.33
CA ASN A 259 -11.42 -17.96 -14.58
C ASN A 259 -12.17 -16.71 -14.12
N ILE A 260 -11.50 -15.93 -13.26
CA ILE A 260 -12.09 -14.75 -12.64
C ILE A 260 -12.49 -13.64 -13.63
N PHE A 261 -11.81 -13.52 -14.78
CA PHE A 261 -12.15 -12.51 -15.79
C PHE A 261 -13.42 -12.89 -16.57
N GLU A 262 -13.66 -14.18 -16.78
CA GLU A 262 -14.93 -14.66 -17.34
C GLU A 262 -16.08 -14.49 -16.34
N LEU A 263 -15.81 -14.70 -15.05
CA LEU A 263 -16.77 -14.45 -13.98
C LEU A 263 -17.16 -12.96 -13.91
N GLU A 264 -16.18 -12.06 -13.95
CA GLU A 264 -16.41 -10.62 -14.00
C GLU A 264 -17.33 -10.24 -15.16
N LYS A 265 -17.04 -10.72 -16.38
CA LYS A 265 -17.89 -10.48 -17.56
C LYS A 265 -19.31 -11.02 -17.39
N TYR A 266 -19.45 -12.18 -16.74
CA TYR A 266 -20.76 -12.74 -16.44
C TYR A 266 -21.56 -11.84 -15.49
N ILE A 267 -20.93 -11.33 -14.42
CA ILE A 267 -21.56 -10.41 -13.46
C ILE A 267 -21.97 -9.10 -14.13
N ILE A 268 -21.09 -8.53 -14.98
CA ILE A 268 -21.41 -7.32 -15.77
C ILE A 268 -22.66 -7.57 -16.64
N LYS A 269 -22.70 -8.69 -17.37
CA LYS A 269 -23.84 -9.03 -18.23
C LYS A 269 -25.15 -9.23 -17.45
N LYS A 270 -25.07 -9.61 -16.17
CA LYS A 270 -26.23 -9.75 -15.28
C LYS A 270 -26.74 -8.44 -14.71
N GLY A 271 -26.03 -7.32 -14.90
CA GLY A 271 -26.46 -5.99 -14.42
C GLY A 271 -26.46 -5.87 -12.90
N ILE A 272 -25.49 -6.51 -12.23
CA ILE A 272 -25.40 -6.55 -10.75
C ILE A 272 -24.69 -5.31 -10.17
N ALA A 273 -24.16 -4.44 -11.03
CA ALA A 273 -23.58 -3.14 -10.69
C ALA A 273 -24.29 -2.00 -11.41
#